data_AF-A0A4Y2B7B2-F1
#
_entry.id   AF-A0A4Y2B7B2-F1
#
_cell.length_a   1.000
_cell.length_b   1.000
_cell.length_c   1.000
_cell.angle_alpha   90.00
_cell.angle_beta   90.00
_cell.angle_gamma   90.00
#
_symmetry.space_group_name_H-M   'P 1'
#
loop_
_entity.id
_entity.type
_entity.pdbx_description
1 polymer ?
#
loop_
_entity_poly.entity_id
_entity_poly.type
_entity_poly.pdbx_seq_one_letter_code
_entity_poly.pdbx_strand_id
1 'polypeptide(L)'
;MSNTHLQVWMISGVILRMETHYLTRTNLAQIFLLMRGPQPFSQSELNDLVRDLGLSKDGVESLGSRLNYKNLLTPGTSFSWYRHREKKFTQFFSKEGNLVF
;
A
#
# COMPACT_ATOMS: atom_id res chain seq x y z
N MET A 1 -26.01 53.90 -15.77
CA MET A 1 -25.89 52.47 -15.39
C MET A 1 -26.98 52.17 -14.35
N SER A 2 -27.94 51.29 -14.63
CA SER A 2 -29.03 51.00 -13.67
C SER A 2 -28.54 50.07 -12.54
N ASN A 3 -29.13 50.18 -11.35
CA ASN A 3 -28.79 49.38 -10.16
C ASN A 3 -28.88 47.85 -10.44
N THR A 4 -29.78 47.45 -11.34
CA THR A 4 -29.94 46.06 -11.81
C THR A 4 -28.71 45.50 -12.53
N HIS A 5 -28.00 46.33 -13.30
CA HIS A 5 -26.82 45.90 -14.04
C HIS A 5 -25.63 45.61 -13.10
N LEU A 6 -25.50 46.40 -12.03
CA LEU A 6 -24.48 46.19 -11.00
C LEU A 6 -24.75 44.92 -10.19
N GLN A 7 -26.02 44.65 -9.85
CA GLN A 7 -26.43 43.43 -9.13
C GLN A 7 -26.11 42.15 -9.92
N VAL A 8 -26.39 42.13 -11.24
CA VAL A 8 -26.07 40.98 -12.11
C VAL A 8 -24.56 40.72 -12.17
N TRP A 9 -23.74 41.77 -12.27
CA TRP A 9 -22.29 41.65 -12.24
C TRP A 9 -21.76 41.11 -10.92
N MET A 10 -22.31 41.56 -9.79
CA MET A 10 -21.92 41.08 -8.47
C MET A 10 -22.27 39.59 -8.28
N ILE A 11 -23.46 39.16 -8.69
CA ILE A 11 -23.89 37.74 -8.59
C ILE A 11 -23.04 36.85 -9.50
N SER A 12 -22.80 37.26 -10.75
CA SER A 12 -21.97 36.52 -11.70
C SER A 12 -20.53 36.34 -11.19
N GLY A 13 -19.94 37.38 -10.60
CA GLY A 13 -18.61 37.31 -10.00
C GLY A 13 -18.52 36.39 -8.76
N VAL A 14 -19.57 36.32 -7.95
CA VAL A 14 -19.64 35.40 -6.79
C VAL A 14 -19.78 33.96 -7.24
N ILE A 15 -20.62 33.68 -8.26
CA ILE A 15 -20.78 32.33 -8.82
C ILE A 15 -19.47 31.84 -9.44
N LEU A 16 -18.82 32.67 -10.27
CA LEU A 16 -17.54 32.32 -10.88
C LEU A 16 -16.45 32.06 -9.82
N ARG A 17 -16.40 32.85 -8.74
CA ARG A 17 -15.49 32.62 -7.61
C ARG A 17 -15.79 31.30 -6.89
N MET A 18 -17.06 30.95 -6.74
CA MET A 18 -17.47 29.72 -6.08
C MET A 18 -17.11 28.50 -6.93
N GLU A 19 -17.43 28.51 -8.22
CA GLU A 19 -17.08 27.44 -9.17
C GLU A 19 -15.57 27.23 -9.28
N THR A 20 -14.79 28.30 -9.40
CA THR A 20 -13.32 28.21 -9.45
C THR A 20 -12.74 27.64 -8.17
N HIS A 21 -13.27 27.99 -6.99
CA HIS A 21 -12.85 27.40 -5.72
C HIS A 21 -13.20 25.91 -5.62
N TYR A 22 -14.39 25.50 -6.05
CA TYR A 22 -14.77 24.08 -6.11
C TYR A 22 -13.88 23.30 -7.07
N LEU A 23 -13.69 23.79 -8.29
CA LEU A 23 -12.86 23.14 -9.31
C LEU A 23 -11.39 23.07 -8.89
N THR A 24 -10.86 24.13 -8.27
CA THR A 24 -9.49 24.13 -7.74
C THR A 24 -9.34 23.13 -6.60
N ARG A 25 -10.30 23.08 -5.68
CA ARG A 25 -10.29 22.13 -4.56
C ARG A 25 -10.39 20.68 -5.04
N THR A 26 -11.26 20.39 -6.01
CA THR A 26 -11.38 19.03 -6.58
C THR A 26 -10.13 18.63 -7.35
N ASN A 27 -9.55 19.54 -8.15
CA ASN A 27 -8.29 19.28 -8.85
C ASN A 27 -7.14 19.03 -7.88
N LEU A 28 -7.02 19.84 -6.82
CA LEU A 28 -6.00 19.62 -5.79
C LEU A 28 -6.21 18.30 -5.05
N ALA A 29 -7.46 17.93 -4.74
CA ALA A 29 -7.76 16.64 -4.11
C ALA A 29 -7.43 15.46 -5.03
N GLN A 30 -7.75 15.55 -6.32
CA GLN A 30 -7.41 14.53 -7.31
C GLN A 30 -5.89 14.43 -7.53
N ILE A 31 -5.18 15.56 -7.61
CA ILE A 31 -3.73 15.60 -7.68
C ILE A 31 -3.13 14.98 -6.42
N PHE A 32 -3.63 15.32 -5.23
CA PHE A 32 -3.16 14.73 -3.98
C PHE A 32 -3.35 13.21 -3.94
N LEU A 33 -4.51 12.72 -4.38
CA LEU A 33 -4.78 11.27 -4.48
C LEU A 33 -3.89 10.59 -5.52
N LEU A 34 -3.57 11.27 -6.63
CA LEU A 34 -2.65 10.76 -7.67
C LEU A 34 -1.20 10.75 -7.19
N MET A 35 -0.79 11.74 -6.40
CA MET A 35 0.55 11.87 -5.82
C MET A 35 0.78 10.96 -4.62
N ARG A 36 -0.31 10.49 -3.97
CA ARG A 36 -0.24 9.49 -2.91
C ARG A 36 0.16 8.16 -3.55
N GLY A 37 1.47 7.88 -3.52
CA GLY A 37 2.03 6.62 -3.97
C GLY A 37 1.44 5.42 -3.23
N PRO A 38 1.75 4.20 -3.70
CA PRO A 38 1.22 2.98 -3.10
C PRO A 38 1.60 2.88 -1.62
N GLN A 39 0.62 2.48 -0.80
CA GLN A 39 0.84 2.29 0.63
C GLN A 39 1.71 1.05 0.86
N PRO A 40 2.86 1.16 1.55
CA PRO A 40 3.68 0.01 1.86
C PRO A 40 3.00 -0.90 2.89
N PHE A 41 3.26 -2.20 2.78
CA PHE A 41 2.81 -3.21 3.72
C PHE A 41 3.59 -3.15 5.03
N SER A 42 2.86 -3.14 6.13
CA SER A 42 3.37 -3.42 7.46
C SER A 42 3.71 -4.90 7.62
N GLN A 43 4.42 -5.23 8.70
CA GLN A 43 4.76 -6.60 9.05
C GLN A 43 3.51 -7.49 9.21
N SER A 44 2.45 -7.00 9.85
CA SER A 44 1.22 -7.77 10.05
C SER A 44 0.48 -8.00 8.74
N GLU A 45 0.35 -6.98 7.90
CA GLU A 45 -0.32 -7.10 6.60
C GLU A 45 0.44 -8.05 5.66
N LEU A 46 1.77 -8.00 5.67
CA LEU A 46 2.58 -8.96 4.91
C LEU A 46 2.38 -10.39 5.44
N ASN A 47 2.34 -10.59 6.76
CA ASN A 47 2.10 -11.89 7.36
C ASN A 47 0.71 -12.45 7.01
N ASP A 48 -0.33 -11.60 7.07
CA ASP A 48 -1.69 -11.97 6.70
C ASP A 48 -1.77 -12.33 5.22
N LEU A 49 -1.14 -11.54 4.34
CA LEU A 49 -1.07 -11.83 2.92
C LEU A 49 -0.40 -13.18 2.63
N VAL A 50 0.72 -13.46 3.30
CA VAL A 50 1.42 -14.75 3.18
C VAL A 50 0.54 -15.92 3.63
N ARG A 51 -0.18 -15.74 4.74
CA ARG A 51 -1.09 -16.74 5.30
C ARG A 51 -2.29 -17.00 4.38
N ASP A 52 -2.92 -15.94 3.89
CA ASP A 52 -4.12 -16.03 3.05
C ASP A 52 -3.81 -16.62 1.67
N LEU A 53 -2.60 -16.38 1.15
CA LEU A 53 -2.11 -16.98 -0.10
C LEU A 53 -1.54 -18.39 0.06
N GLY A 54 -1.30 -18.86 1.29
CA GLY A 54 -0.74 -20.18 1.55
C GLY A 54 0.65 -20.40 0.92
N LEU A 55 1.49 -19.35 0.86
CA LEU A 55 2.75 -19.41 0.12
C LEU A 55 3.75 -20.37 0.78
N SER A 56 4.48 -21.12 -0.06
CA SER A 56 5.67 -21.84 0.37
C SER A 56 6.78 -20.89 0.79
N LYS A 57 7.77 -21.38 1.54
CA LYS A 57 8.93 -20.59 2.00
C LYS A 57 9.60 -19.81 0.86
N ASP A 58 9.88 -20.49 -0.26
CA ASP A 58 10.53 -19.86 -1.42
C ASP A 58 9.60 -18.82 -2.09
N GLY A 59 8.29 -19.07 -2.06
CA GLY A 59 7.28 -18.12 -2.53
C GLY A 59 7.24 -16.84 -1.69
N VAL A 60 7.34 -16.97 -0.37
CA VAL A 60 7.41 -15.82 0.56
C VAL A 60 8.67 -15.00 0.32
N GLU A 61 9.83 -15.64 0.17
CA GLU A 61 11.09 -14.93 -0.09
C GLU A 61 11.05 -14.19 -1.43
N SER A 62 10.51 -14.83 -2.48
CA SER A 62 10.37 -14.24 -3.81
C SER A 62 9.38 -13.06 -3.80
N LEU A 63 8.24 -13.20 -3.12
CA LEU A 63 7.26 -12.13 -2.95
C LEU A 63 7.86 -10.95 -2.17
N GLY A 64 8.45 -11.22 -1.02
CA GLY A 64 9.06 -10.21 -0.15
C GLY A 64 10.18 -9.44 -0.87
N SER A 65 11.03 -10.13 -1.63
CA SER A 65 12.08 -9.51 -2.44
C SER A 65 11.50 -8.55 -3.48
N ARG A 66 10.44 -8.95 -4.19
CA ARG A 66 9.76 -8.10 -5.18
C ARG A 66 9.09 -6.87 -4.55
N LEU A 67 8.46 -7.03 -3.38
CA LEU A 67 7.85 -5.93 -2.64
C LEU A 67 8.91 -4.95 -2.13
N ASN A 68 10.02 -5.47 -1.62
CA ASN A 68 11.14 -4.66 -1.14
C ASN A 68 11.78 -3.85 -2.28
N TYR A 69 12.02 -4.48 -3.44
CA TYR A 69 12.56 -3.79 -4.62
C TYR A 69 11.68 -2.61 -5.08
N LYS A 70 10.36 -2.71 -4.88
CA LYS A 70 9.40 -1.65 -5.21
C LYS A 70 9.17 -0.64 -4.07
N ASN A 71 9.92 -0.73 -2.96
CA ASN A 71 9.70 0.07 -1.74
C ASN A 71 8.27 -0.05 -1.18
N LEU A 72 7.64 -1.22 -1.34
CA LEU A 72 6.29 -1.52 -0.87
C LEU A 72 6.27 -2.18 0.51
N LEU A 73 7.38 -2.16 1.25
CA LEU A 73 7.46 -2.65 2.62
C LEU A 73 7.82 -1.49 3.53
N THR A 74 7.18 -1.42 4.71
CA THR A 74 7.60 -0.46 5.73
C THR A 74 9.03 -0.78 6.20
N PRO A 75 9.83 0.21 6.60
CA PRO A 75 11.15 -0.03 7.17
C PRO A 75 11.09 -1.02 8.35
N GLY A 76 12.00 -1.98 8.38
CA GLY A 76 12.04 -3.00 9.43
C GLY A 76 11.13 -4.22 9.21
N THR A 77 10.31 -4.22 8.16
CA THR A 77 9.54 -5.41 7.78
C THR A 77 10.47 -6.49 7.24
N SER A 78 10.45 -7.66 7.89
CA SER A 78 11.22 -8.83 7.47
C SER A 78 10.32 -9.81 6.73
N PHE A 79 10.87 -10.46 5.71
CA PHE A 79 10.26 -11.55 4.94
C PHE A 79 11.14 -12.81 4.93
N SER A 80 12.23 -12.80 5.70
CA SER A 80 13.18 -13.92 5.84
C SER A 80 12.99 -14.61 7.20
N TRP A 81 11.81 -15.18 7.42
CA TRP A 81 11.49 -15.83 8.70
C TRP A 81 12.12 -17.21 8.85
N TYR A 82 12.40 -17.88 7.74
CA TYR A 82 12.86 -19.27 7.75
C TYR A 82 14.37 -19.38 7.55
N ARG A 83 15.10 -19.16 8.65
CA ARG A 83 16.53 -19.48 8.71
C ARG A 83 16.73 -20.97 8.46
N HIS A 84 17.75 -21.35 7.70
CA HIS A 84 18.26 -22.74 7.57
C HIS A 84 18.71 -23.41 8.89
N ARG A 85 18.30 -22.85 10.03
CA ARG A 85 18.47 -23.46 11.34
C ARG A 85 17.82 -24.85 11.36
N GLU A 86 16.70 -25.05 10.64
CA GLU A 86 16.12 -26.40 10.49
C GLU A 86 17.11 -27.40 9.87
N LYS A 87 17.89 -26.98 8.86
CA LYS A 87 18.91 -27.83 8.21
C LYS A 87 20.02 -28.27 9.17
N LYS A 88 20.38 -27.44 10.15
CA LYS A 88 21.36 -27.80 11.19
C LYS A 88 20.83 -28.86 12.15
N PHE A 89 19.50 -28.94 12.29
CA PHE A 89 18.85 -29.89 13.17
C PHE A 89 18.35 -31.14 12.45
N THR A 90 18.28 -31.15 11.12
CA THR A 90 17.86 -32.32 10.33
C THR A 90 18.67 -33.58 10.65
N GLN A 91 19.95 -33.44 11.00
CA GLN A 91 20.81 -34.57 11.39
C GLN A 91 20.36 -35.28 12.68
N PHE A 92 19.60 -34.62 13.54
CA PHE A 92 19.09 -35.21 14.78
C PHE A 92 17.74 -35.87 14.59
N PHE A 93 17.12 -35.72 13.42
CA PHE A 93 15.84 -36.31 13.11
C PHE A 93 16.01 -37.52 12.18
N SER A 94 15.30 -38.60 12.46
CA SER A 94 15.24 -39.81 11.63
C SER A 94 13.80 -40.01 11.12
N LYS A 95 13.65 -40.37 9.84
CA LYS A 95 12.34 -40.58 9.23
C LYS A 95 12.10 -42.07 9.03
N GLU A 96 11.05 -42.61 9.65
CA GLU A 96 10.59 -43.97 9.45
C GLU A 96 9.15 -43.95 8.92
N GLY A 97 8.98 -44.35 7.66
CA GLY A 97 7.70 -44.21 6.95
C GLY A 97 7.24 -42.74 6.84
N ASN A 98 6.06 -42.44 7.37
CA ASN A 98 5.49 -41.08 7.39
C ASN A 98 5.80 -40.30 8.70
N LEU A 99 6.57 -40.89 9.61
CA LEU A 99 6.89 -40.31 10.91
C LEU A 99 8.32 -39.77 10.94
N VAL A 100 8.51 -38.64 11.61
CA VAL A 100 9.82 -38.02 11.85
C VAL A 100 10.05 -38.01 13.36
N PHE A 101 11.12 -38.66 13.81
CA PHE A 101 11.58 -38.76 15.20
C PHE A 101 12.78 -37.87 15.43
#